data_AF-A0A920S8S1-F1
#
_entry.id   AF-A0A920S8S1-F1
#
_cell.length_a   1.000
_cell.length_b   1.000
_cell.length_c   1.000
_cell.angle_alpha   90.00
_cell.angle_beta   90.00
_cell.angle_gamma   90.00
#
_symmetry.space_group_name_H-M   'P 1'
#
loop_
_entity.id
_entity.type
_entity.pdbx_description
1 polymer ?
#
loop_
_entity_poly.entity_id
_entity_poly.type
_entity_poly.pdbx_seq_one_letter_code
_entity_poly.pdbx_strand_id
1 'polypeptide(L)'
;MLGNAVRRAIRNGEEWACPRVSDLTYIVASFAGKIELETFEEGRESRLTEDLTRRAVLRIFGSYFDVDELESVVTAFDLGNQAETGSEKPSPDYPGLVANIDGLASAVKKLTDDDRPEAVAAAVEFVLEGLHLSRKLNCDRSGEGRL
;
A
#
# COMPACT_ATOMS: atom_id res chain seq x y z
N MET A 1 6.79 -10.51 2.37
CA MET A 1 5.42 -10.11 2.00
C MET A 1 4.37 -11.08 2.56
N LEU A 2 4.21 -12.29 2.03
CA LEU A 2 3.15 -13.24 2.46
C LEU A 2 3.19 -13.55 3.97
N GLY A 3 4.38 -13.83 4.51
CA GLY A 3 4.52 -14.08 5.96
C GLY A 3 4.07 -12.89 6.81
N ASN A 4 4.25 -11.65 6.33
CA ASN A 4 3.78 -10.46 7.05
C ASN A 4 2.26 -10.31 6.96
N ALA A 5 1.66 -10.55 5.80
CA ALA A 5 0.21 -10.56 5.64
C ALA A 5 -0.46 -11.60 6.55
N VAL A 6 0.10 -12.81 6.64
CA VAL A 6 -0.37 -13.87 7.56
C VAL A 6 -0.19 -13.45 9.01
N ARG A 7 0.97 -12.87 9.37
CA ARG A 7 1.22 -12.36 10.72
C ARG A 7 0.20 -11.29 11.11
N ARG A 8 -0.07 -10.31 10.23
CA ARG A 8 -1.09 -9.27 10.45
C ARG A 8 -2.47 -9.91 10.67
N ALA A 9 -2.86 -10.84 9.80
CA ALA A 9 -4.16 -11.51 9.90
C ALA A 9 -4.34 -12.24 11.23
N ILE A 10 -3.34 -13.02 11.66
CA ILE A 10 -3.36 -13.71 12.95
C ILE A 10 -3.44 -12.72 14.12
N ARG A 11 -2.63 -11.65 14.07
CA ARG A 11 -2.58 -10.65 15.15
C ARG A 11 -3.92 -9.90 15.31
N ASN A 12 -4.57 -9.61 14.20
CA ASN A 12 -5.83 -8.86 14.17
C ASN A 12 -7.08 -9.76 14.17
N GLY A 13 -6.91 -11.09 14.18
CA GLY A 13 -8.03 -12.04 14.12
C GLY A 13 -8.81 -12.01 12.80
N GLU A 14 -8.14 -11.68 11.69
CA GLU A 14 -8.73 -11.64 10.35
C GLU A 14 -8.94 -13.07 9.82
N GLU A 15 -10.03 -13.28 9.08
CA GLU A 15 -10.35 -14.60 8.51
C GLU A 15 -9.41 -14.95 7.36
N TRP A 16 -9.04 -13.95 6.55
CA TRP A 16 -8.22 -14.11 5.36
C TRP A 16 -6.90 -13.33 5.46
N ALA A 17 -5.81 -13.93 5.00
CA ALA A 17 -4.55 -13.20 4.82
C ALA A 17 -4.51 -12.57 3.41
N CYS A 18 -4.76 -11.26 3.31
CA CYS A 18 -4.64 -10.52 2.06
C CYS A 18 -3.36 -9.65 2.05
N PRO A 19 -2.42 -9.87 1.12
CA PRO A 19 -1.25 -9.00 0.97
C PRO A 19 -1.63 -7.59 0.51
N ARG A 20 -0.97 -6.59 1.09
CA ARG A 20 -1.15 -5.16 0.78
C ARG A 20 0.18 -4.52 0.41
N VAL A 21 0.15 -3.28 -0.06
CA VAL A 21 1.35 -2.53 -0.46
C VAL A 21 2.32 -2.37 0.72
N SER A 22 1.80 -2.19 1.93
CA SER A 22 2.60 -2.15 3.17
C SER A 22 3.38 -3.45 3.46
N ASP A 23 3.00 -4.59 2.88
CA ASP A 23 3.72 -5.86 3.02
C ASP A 23 4.95 -5.97 2.10
N LEU A 24 5.05 -5.10 1.07
CA LEU A 24 6.12 -5.17 0.08
C LEU A 24 7.49 -4.86 0.69
N THR A 25 7.57 -4.04 1.74
CA THR A 25 8.82 -3.78 2.48
C THR A 25 9.48 -5.08 2.98
N TYR A 26 8.68 -6.13 3.22
CA TYR A 26 9.15 -7.44 3.68
C TYR A 26 9.51 -8.40 2.54
N ILE A 27 9.61 -7.93 1.29
CA ILE A 27 10.00 -8.78 0.15
C ILE A 27 11.51 -9.05 0.14
N VAL A 28 12.32 -8.08 0.61
CA VAL A 28 13.79 -8.17 0.68
C VAL A 28 14.24 -9.46 1.36
N ALA A 29 13.63 -9.81 2.50
CA ALA A 29 13.97 -11.00 3.28
C ALA A 29 13.83 -12.33 2.50
N SER A 30 13.10 -12.35 1.39
CA SER A 30 12.88 -13.57 0.60
C SER A 30 14.02 -13.88 -0.36
N PHE A 31 14.76 -12.86 -0.81
CA PHE A 31 15.82 -12.97 -1.81
C PHE A 31 17.18 -12.43 -1.36
N ALA A 32 17.26 -11.75 -0.20
CA ALA A 32 18.51 -11.32 0.40
C ALA A 32 19.48 -12.50 0.53
N GLY A 33 20.70 -12.33 0.03
CA GLY A 33 21.73 -13.37 0.00
C GLY A 33 21.50 -14.51 -1.01
N LYS A 34 20.43 -14.46 -1.82
CA LYS A 34 20.17 -15.39 -2.94
C LYS A 34 20.38 -14.77 -4.31
N ILE A 35 20.39 -13.44 -4.38
CA ILE A 35 20.67 -12.67 -5.60
C ILE A 35 21.98 -11.94 -5.36
N GLU A 36 22.98 -12.21 -6.19
CA GLU A 36 24.20 -11.41 -6.20
C GLU A 36 23.96 -10.14 -7.00
N LEU A 37 23.79 -9.02 -6.30
CA LEU A 37 23.76 -7.69 -6.91
C LEU A 37 25.21 -7.25 -7.15
N GLU A 38 25.78 -7.64 -8.29
CA GLU A 38 27.13 -7.20 -8.65
C GLU A 38 27.22 -5.66 -8.64
N THR A 39 28.22 -5.12 -7.97
CA THR A 39 28.60 -3.69 -7.93
C THR A 39 27.88 -2.77 -6.92
N PHE A 40 27.44 -3.26 -5.76
CA PHE A 40 26.88 -2.38 -4.71
C PHE A 40 27.63 -2.49 -3.38
N GLU A 41 27.99 -1.34 -2.82
CA GLU A 41 28.44 -1.21 -1.42
C GLU A 41 27.37 -1.76 -0.47
N GLU A 42 27.81 -2.44 0.61
CA GLU A 42 26.95 -2.90 1.70
C GLU A 42 25.98 -1.79 2.14
N GLY A 43 24.68 -2.11 2.18
CA GLY A 43 23.62 -1.18 2.58
C GLY A 43 22.85 -0.47 1.45
N ARG A 44 23.30 -0.56 0.18
CA ARG A 44 22.51 -0.04 -0.97
C ARG A 44 21.39 -0.96 -1.44
N GLU A 45 21.46 -2.26 -1.16
CA GLU A 45 20.47 -3.27 -1.59
C GLU A 45 19.04 -2.97 -1.10
N SER A 46 18.90 -2.56 0.16
CA SER A 46 17.61 -2.19 0.73
C SER A 46 16.98 -0.99 0.03
N ARG A 47 17.79 0.06 -0.23
CA ARG A 47 17.35 1.26 -0.96
C ARG A 47 16.98 0.95 -2.41
N LEU A 48 17.76 0.10 -3.08
CA LEU A 48 17.47 -0.33 -4.45
C LEU A 48 16.15 -1.10 -4.50
N THR A 49 15.92 -2.02 -3.56
CA THR A 49 14.67 -2.78 -3.50
C THR A 49 13.47 -1.87 -3.24
N GLU A 50 13.61 -0.93 -2.31
CA GLU A 50 12.56 0.07 -2.03
C GLU A 50 12.23 0.88 -3.28
N ASP A 51 13.24 1.35 -4.00
CA ASP A 51 13.06 2.12 -5.23
C ASP A 51 12.46 1.27 -6.37
N LEU A 52 12.90 0.02 -6.54
CA LEU A 52 12.30 -0.92 -7.50
C LEU A 52 10.83 -1.19 -7.17
N THR A 53 10.52 -1.38 -5.89
CA THR A 53 9.16 -1.63 -5.40
C THR A 53 8.27 -0.42 -5.67
N ARG A 54 8.72 0.79 -5.33
CA ARG A 54 8.00 2.04 -5.63
C ARG A 54 7.74 2.20 -7.12
N ARG A 55 8.76 1.98 -7.96
CA ARG A 55 8.61 2.04 -9.43
C ARG A 55 7.63 1.00 -9.94
N ALA A 56 7.63 -0.21 -9.39
CA ALA A 56 6.68 -1.25 -9.75
C ALA A 56 5.24 -0.86 -9.35
N VAL A 57 5.03 -0.37 -8.13
CA VAL A 57 3.71 0.11 -7.66
C VAL A 57 3.21 1.24 -8.56
N LEU A 58 4.03 2.27 -8.82
CA LEU A 58 3.66 3.39 -9.68
C LEU A 58 3.31 2.95 -11.11
N ARG A 59 4.09 2.01 -11.67
CA ARG A 59 3.82 1.47 -13.01
C ARG A 59 2.49 0.72 -13.08
N ILE A 60 2.21 -0.13 -12.11
CA ILE A 60 0.95 -0.89 -12.08
C ILE A 60 -0.22 0.05 -11.79
N PHE A 61 -0.04 1.04 -10.91
CA PHE A 61 -1.05 2.06 -10.65
C PHE A 61 -1.45 2.79 -11.93
N GLY A 62 -0.48 3.24 -12.73
CA GLY A 62 -0.73 3.88 -14.03
C GLY A 62 -1.32 2.94 -15.10
N SER A 63 -1.39 1.63 -14.86
CA SER A 63 -2.12 0.70 -15.74
C SER A 63 -3.61 0.55 -15.36
N TYR A 64 -3.97 0.97 -14.15
CA TYR A 64 -5.36 0.97 -13.66
C TYR A 64 -5.98 2.37 -13.67
N PHE A 65 -5.21 3.42 -13.41
CA PHE A 65 -5.74 4.77 -13.23
C PHE A 65 -5.00 5.80 -14.07
N ASP A 66 -5.77 6.67 -14.70
CA ASP A 66 -5.31 8.01 -15.01
C ASP A 66 -5.54 8.89 -13.78
N VAL A 67 -4.56 9.74 -13.45
CA VAL A 67 -4.60 10.52 -12.20
C VAL A 67 -5.79 11.49 -12.16
N ASP A 68 -6.26 11.96 -13.31
CA ASP A 68 -7.42 12.84 -13.44
C ASP A 68 -8.72 12.12 -13.03
N GLU A 69 -8.79 10.78 -13.13
CA GLU A 69 -9.94 10.00 -12.64
C GLU A 69 -10.07 10.04 -11.10
N LEU A 70 -9.00 10.43 -10.39
CA LEU A 70 -8.91 10.41 -8.94
C LEU A 70 -8.96 11.83 -8.33
N GLU A 71 -9.38 12.84 -9.11
CA GLU A 71 -9.44 14.24 -8.67
C GLU A 71 -10.30 14.43 -7.41
N SER A 72 -11.43 13.72 -7.28
CA SER A 72 -12.27 13.74 -6.07
C SER A 72 -11.51 13.25 -4.84
N VAL A 73 -10.68 12.22 -4.98
CA VAL A 73 -9.87 11.69 -3.87
C VAL A 73 -8.83 12.73 -3.47
N VAL A 74 -8.11 13.31 -4.44
CA VAL A 74 -7.10 14.35 -4.16
C VAL A 74 -7.74 15.56 -3.45
N THR A 75 -8.87 16.03 -3.97
CA THR A 75 -9.64 17.14 -3.39
C THR A 75 -10.08 16.84 -1.97
N ALA A 76 -10.53 15.62 -1.67
CA ALA A 76 -10.91 15.23 -0.33
C ALA A 76 -9.74 15.38 0.67
N PHE A 77 -8.51 15.04 0.29
CA PHE A 77 -7.33 15.24 1.12
C PHE A 77 -6.93 16.71 1.24
N ASP A 78 -7.02 17.49 0.17
CA ASP A 78 -6.78 18.94 0.20
C ASP A 78 -7.75 19.67 1.16
N LEU A 79 -8.96 19.14 1.34
CA LEU A 79 -9.96 19.61 2.30
C LEU A 79 -9.73 19.12 3.74
N GLY A 80 -8.64 18.41 4.00
CA GLY A 80 -8.20 18.02 5.34
C GLY A 80 -8.52 16.59 5.76
N ASN A 81 -9.01 15.73 4.86
CA ASN A 81 -9.10 14.30 5.16
C ASN A 81 -7.71 13.70 5.41
N GLN A 82 -7.66 12.71 6.30
CA GLN A 82 -6.47 11.94 6.61
C GLN A 82 -6.79 10.45 6.55
N ALA A 83 -5.83 9.65 6.10
CA ALA A 83 -5.93 8.21 6.09
C ALA A 83 -4.65 7.63 6.70
N GLU A 84 -4.83 6.73 7.67
CA GLU A 84 -3.75 5.92 8.19
C GLU A 84 -3.76 4.56 7.50
N THR A 85 -2.59 4.11 7.04
CA THR A 85 -2.39 2.79 6.45
C THR A 85 -1.14 2.16 7.04
N GLY A 86 -1.04 0.84 7.01
CA GLY A 86 0.18 0.20 7.49
C GLY A 86 0.07 -1.30 7.70
N SER A 87 1.24 -1.92 7.87
CA SER A 87 1.39 -3.37 7.95
C SER A 87 0.73 -4.00 9.17
N GLU A 88 0.39 -3.19 10.18
CA GLU A 88 -0.29 -3.62 11.41
C GLU A 88 -1.77 -3.19 11.46
N LYS A 89 -2.24 -2.35 10.53
CA LYS A 89 -3.60 -1.79 10.58
C LYS A 89 -4.66 -2.87 10.28
N PRO A 90 -5.68 -3.05 11.13
CA PRO A 90 -6.76 -4.01 10.91
C PRO A 90 -7.55 -3.71 9.62
N SER A 91 -7.86 -4.74 8.86
CA SER A 91 -8.70 -4.65 7.65
C SER A 91 -10.08 -4.01 7.90
N PRO A 92 -10.79 -4.29 9.02
CA PRO A 92 -12.11 -3.71 9.29
C PRO A 92 -12.14 -2.17 9.40
N ASP A 93 -10.99 -1.51 9.57
CA ASP A 93 -10.92 -0.05 9.64
C ASP A 93 -11.03 0.62 8.25
N TYR A 94 -10.69 -0.10 7.18
CA TYR A 94 -10.56 0.46 5.83
C TYR A 94 -11.90 0.79 5.15
N PRO A 95 -12.98 -0.01 5.29
CA PRO A 95 -14.29 0.36 4.75
C PRO A 95 -14.79 1.73 5.25
N GLY A 96 -14.41 2.14 6.48
CA GLY A 96 -14.71 3.47 6.99
C GLY A 96 -14.03 4.59 6.20
N LEU A 97 -12.78 4.38 5.74
CA LEU A 97 -12.09 5.32 4.86
C LEU A 97 -12.80 5.45 3.51
N VAL A 98 -13.23 4.32 2.94
CA VAL A 98 -13.96 4.28 1.66
C VAL A 98 -15.28 5.06 1.74
N ALA A 99 -15.97 5.01 2.88
CA ALA A 99 -17.21 5.74 3.09
C ALA A 99 -17.00 7.26 3.29
N ASN A 100 -15.86 7.67 3.84
CA ASN A 100 -15.62 9.05 4.26
C ASN A 100 -14.82 9.88 3.22
N ILE A 101 -14.05 9.23 2.36
CA ILE A 101 -13.21 9.91 1.35
C ILE A 101 -13.92 9.87 0.01
N ASP A 102 -14.30 11.05 -0.49
CA ASP A 102 -14.98 11.18 -1.77
C ASP A 102 -14.13 10.59 -2.92
N GLY A 103 -14.80 9.95 -3.88
CA GLY A 103 -14.16 9.24 -4.99
C GLY A 103 -13.48 7.90 -4.65
N LEU A 104 -13.17 7.62 -3.38
CA LEU A 104 -12.39 6.42 -3.01
C LEU A 104 -13.16 5.12 -3.26
N ALA A 105 -14.48 5.12 -3.07
CA ALA A 105 -15.34 3.97 -3.38
C ALA A 105 -15.29 3.58 -4.86
N SER A 106 -15.32 4.56 -5.76
CA SER A 106 -15.20 4.32 -7.21
C SER A 106 -13.83 3.74 -7.56
N ALA A 107 -12.76 4.30 -6.96
CA ALA A 107 -11.40 3.83 -7.17
C ALA A 107 -11.21 2.37 -6.70
N VAL A 108 -11.70 2.03 -5.51
CA VAL A 108 -11.65 0.66 -4.98
C VAL A 108 -12.43 -0.30 -5.89
N LYS A 109 -13.63 0.09 -6.33
CA LYS A 109 -14.48 -0.74 -7.20
C LYS A 109 -13.83 -1.03 -8.56
N LYS A 110 -12.99 -0.14 -9.07
CA LYS A 110 -12.21 -0.37 -10.30
C LYS A 110 -11.15 -1.48 -10.13
N LEU A 111 -10.68 -1.73 -8.90
CA LEU A 111 -9.66 -2.73 -8.60
C LEU A 111 -10.24 -4.09 -8.20
N THR A 112 -11.40 -4.10 -7.53
CA THR A 112 -11.98 -5.32 -7.00
C THR A 112 -13.50 -5.22 -6.82
N ASP A 113 -14.19 -6.34 -7.05
CA ASP A 113 -15.60 -6.55 -6.70
C ASP A 113 -15.79 -7.23 -5.34
N ASP A 114 -14.68 -7.54 -4.65
CA ASP A 114 -14.66 -8.21 -3.36
C ASP A 114 -14.84 -7.21 -2.21
N ASP A 115 -15.99 -7.31 -1.53
CA ASP A 115 -16.36 -6.43 -0.41
C ASP A 115 -15.78 -6.89 0.94
N ARG A 116 -14.99 -7.98 0.98
CA ARG A 116 -14.33 -8.40 2.21
C ARG A 116 -13.36 -7.31 2.68
N PRO A 117 -13.32 -6.98 3.99
CA PRO A 117 -12.47 -5.90 4.50
C PRO A 117 -10.99 -6.05 4.11
N GLU A 118 -10.49 -7.28 4.02
CA GLU A 118 -9.10 -7.57 3.67
C GLU A 118 -8.76 -7.18 2.23
N ALA A 119 -9.68 -7.43 1.29
CA ALA A 119 -9.54 -7.05 -0.12
C ALA A 119 -9.70 -5.53 -0.29
N VAL A 120 -10.68 -4.94 0.39
CA VAL A 120 -10.89 -3.48 0.42
C VAL A 120 -9.65 -2.78 0.97
N ALA A 121 -9.06 -3.27 2.04
CA ALA A 121 -7.83 -2.70 2.63
C ALA A 121 -6.65 -2.74 1.65
N ALA A 122 -6.47 -3.85 0.91
CA ALA A 122 -5.43 -3.95 -0.10
C ALA A 122 -5.64 -2.94 -1.24
N ALA A 123 -6.88 -2.79 -1.72
CA ALA A 123 -7.23 -1.84 -2.78
C ALA A 123 -7.04 -0.38 -2.32
N VAL A 124 -7.49 -0.03 -1.12
CA VAL A 124 -7.30 1.32 -0.55
C VAL A 124 -5.82 1.66 -0.42
N GLU A 125 -5.00 0.76 0.16
CA GLU A 125 -3.55 1.01 0.26
C GLU A 125 -2.90 1.21 -1.11
N PHE A 126 -3.33 0.47 -2.12
CA PHE A 126 -2.80 0.60 -3.47
C PHE A 126 -3.16 1.94 -4.13
N VAL A 127 -4.41 2.39 -3.99
CA VAL A 127 -4.84 3.71 -4.50
C VAL A 127 -4.07 4.83 -3.82
N LEU A 128 -3.97 4.81 -2.49
CA LEU A 128 -3.31 5.86 -1.71
C LEU A 128 -1.80 5.91 -1.96
N GLU A 129 -1.10 4.75 -1.99
CA GLU A 129 0.33 4.74 -2.32
C GLU A 129 0.56 5.18 -3.77
N GLY A 130 -0.30 4.78 -4.72
CA GLY A 130 -0.19 5.21 -6.11
C GLY A 130 -0.32 6.73 -6.29
N LEU A 131 -1.29 7.35 -5.61
CA LEU A 131 -1.45 8.81 -5.58
C LEU A 131 -0.27 9.51 -4.91
N HIS A 132 0.26 8.93 -3.82
CA HIS A 132 1.46 9.45 -3.16
C HIS A 132 2.69 9.40 -4.09
N LEU A 133 2.94 8.27 -4.75
CA LEU A 133 4.06 8.10 -5.69
C LEU A 133 3.90 8.95 -6.95
N SER A 134 2.66 9.28 -7.32
CA SER A 134 2.33 10.24 -8.38
C SER A 134 2.45 11.71 -7.93
N ARG A 135 2.90 11.96 -6.69
CA ARG A 135 3.05 13.29 -6.06
C ARG A 135 1.75 14.08 -5.94
N LYS A 136 0.61 13.38 -5.83
CA LYS A 136 -0.71 13.99 -5.64
C LYS A 136 -1.13 14.04 -4.18
N LEU A 137 -0.64 13.10 -3.36
CA LEU A 137 -0.84 13.10 -1.92
C LEU A 137 0.50 13.16 -1.18
N ASN A 138 0.51 13.90 -0.08
CA ASN A 138 1.61 13.87 0.88
C ASN A 138 1.43 12.68 1.83
N CYS A 139 2.52 12.04 2.22
CA CYS A 139 2.52 10.94 3.16
C CYS A 139 3.68 11.12 4.15
N ASP A 140 3.35 11.17 5.43
CA ASP A 140 4.33 11.12 6.51
C ASP A 140 4.53 9.67 6.93
N ARG A 141 5.76 9.17 6.81
CA ARG A 141 6.10 7.81 7.23
C ARG A 141 6.47 7.82 8.71
N SER A 142 5.52 7.43 9.56
CA SER A 142 5.78 7.15 10.97
C SER A 142 6.59 5.85 11.07
N GLY A 143 7.87 5.98 11.41
CA GLY A 143 8.78 4.85 11.57
C GLY A 143 8.53 4.07 12.85
N GLU A 144 7.41 3.36 12.96
CA GLU A 144 7.19 2.37 14.03
C GLU A 144 7.15 0.96 13.45
N GLY A 145 8.34 0.53 13.03
CA GLY A 145 8.71 -0.86 12.81
C GLY A 145 10.02 -1.13 13.53
N ARG A 146 10.06 -0.93 14.85
CA ARG A 146 11.13 -1.48 15.69
C ARG A 146 10.76 -2.92 16.04
N LEU A 147 11.65 -3.85 15.70
CA LEU A 147 11.80 -5.10 16.44
C LEU A 147 12.20 -4.80 17.88
#